data_AF-A0A2M7VE52-F1
#
_entry.id   AF-A0A2M7VE52-F1
#
_cell.length_a   1.000
_cell.length_b   1.000
_cell.length_c   1.000
_cell.angle_alpha   90.00
_cell.angle_beta   90.00
_cell.angle_gamma   90.00
#
_symmetry.space_group_name_H-M   'P 1'
#
loop_
_entity.id
_entity.type
_entity.pdbx_description
1 polymer ?
#
loop_
_entity_poly.entity_id
_entity_poly.type
_entity_poly.pdbx_seq_one_letter_code
_entity_poly.pdbx_strand_id
1 'polypeptide(L)'
;YLIGNDYEIALVQKRFKNWKSLFKNKIVITTLGGKGAIIEENGNSIKIKAAKARKVIDPTGAGDAWRAGFLAGIERGFDLKTCGQMGAVAASFAVEEYGTQGFFFTKIQFKNRYRQNYHSMLNL
;
A
#
# COMPACT_ATOMS: atom_id res chain seq x y z
N TYR A 1 -1.41 13.45 0.76
CA TYR A 1 -0.60 12.22 0.84
C TYR A 1 0.65 12.41 0.01
N LEU A 2 1.79 11.89 0.46
CA LEU A 2 2.97 11.61 -0.38
C LEU A 2 3.13 10.09 -0.39
N ILE A 3 3.14 9.47 -1.57
CA ILE A 3 3.26 8.00 -1.68
C ILE A 3 4.41 7.67 -2.62
N GLY A 4 5.43 7.01 -2.10
CA GLY A 4 6.60 6.58 -2.86
C GLY A 4 7.14 5.25 -2.34
N ASN A 5 7.98 4.59 -3.13
CA ASN A 5 8.85 3.53 -2.60
C ASN A 5 10.01 4.14 -1.78
N ASP A 6 10.73 3.30 -1.06
CA ASP A 6 11.88 3.72 -0.23
C ASP A 6 12.92 4.53 -1.01
N TYR A 7 13.22 4.13 -2.24
CA TYR A 7 14.13 4.86 -3.12
C TYR A 7 13.61 6.26 -3.49
N GLU A 8 12.35 6.37 -3.92
CA GLU A 8 11.69 7.63 -4.26
C GLU A 8 11.60 8.58 -3.06
N ILE A 9 11.23 8.05 -1.89
CA ILE A 9 11.17 8.83 -0.65
C ILE A 9 12.58 9.31 -0.25
N ALA A 10 13.61 8.47 -0.38
CA ALA A 10 14.99 8.88 -0.14
C ALA A 10 15.45 9.99 -1.12
N LEU A 11 15.04 9.93 -2.39
CA LEU A 11 15.31 10.98 -3.37
C LEU A 11 14.62 12.30 -3.00
N VAL A 12 13.36 12.27 -2.57
CA VAL A 12 12.64 13.45 -2.08
C VAL A 12 13.37 14.05 -0.88
N GLN A 13 13.78 13.23 0.09
CA GLN A 13 14.53 13.69 1.26
C GLN A 13 15.88 14.32 0.88
N LYS A 14 16.59 13.76 -0.10
CA LYS A 14 17.86 14.30 -0.60
C LYS A 14 17.67 15.61 -1.35
N ARG A 15 16.59 15.75 -2.12
CA ARG A 15 16.29 16.94 -2.94
C ARG A 15 15.85 18.13 -2.08
N PHE A 16 15.08 17.89 -1.02
CA PHE A 16 14.50 18.94 -0.17
C PHE A 16 15.12 18.92 1.23
N LYS A 17 16.10 19.80 1.48
CA LYS A 17 16.79 19.91 2.79
C LYS A 17 15.83 20.12 3.97
N ASN A 18 14.67 20.75 3.74
CA ASN A 18 13.63 21.03 4.73
C ASN A 18 12.42 20.07 4.64
N TRP A 19 12.57 18.86 4.09
CA TRP A 19 11.44 17.94 3.83
C TRP A 19 10.54 17.73 5.06
N LYS A 20 11.12 17.59 6.26
CA LYS A 20 10.37 17.42 7.51
C LYS A 20 9.35 18.55 7.75
N SER A 21 9.73 19.78 7.40
CA SER A 21 8.83 20.94 7.50
C SER A 21 7.78 20.92 6.39
N LEU A 22 8.18 20.62 5.14
CA LEU A 22 7.27 20.54 3.99
C LEU A 22 6.15 19.50 4.18
N PHE A 23 6.46 18.39 4.85
CA PHE A 23 5.54 17.28 5.04
C PHE A 23 5.03 17.12 6.49
N LYS A 24 5.27 18.10 7.37
CA LYS A 24 4.94 18.02 8.82
C LYS A 24 3.48 17.61 9.09
N ASN A 25 2.54 18.12 8.30
CA ASN A 25 1.10 17.86 8.44
C ASN A 25 0.56 17.02 7.26
N LYS A 26 1.40 16.19 6.66
CA LYS A 26 1.03 15.33 5.54
C LYS A 26 1.23 13.87 5.95
N ILE A 27 0.36 13.01 5.43
CA ILE A 27 0.57 11.57 5.52
C ILE A 27 1.60 11.17 4.46
N VAL A 28 2.71 10.59 4.91
CA VAL A 28 3.79 10.07 4.07
C VAL A 28 3.72 8.56 4.08
N ILE A 29 3.71 7.94 2.91
CA ILE A 29 3.59 6.51 2.74
C ILE A 29 4.81 6.01 1.97
N THR A 30 5.55 5.11 2.60
CA THR A 30 6.74 4.48 2.03
C THR A 30 6.44 3.00 1.78
N THR A 31 6.32 2.60 0.52
CA THR A 31 6.18 1.17 0.16
C THR A 31 7.56 0.50 0.12
N LEU A 32 7.66 -0.70 0.67
CA LEU A 32 8.92 -1.43 0.91
C LEU A 32 8.96 -2.79 0.19
N GLY A 33 8.24 -2.91 -0.93
CA GLY A 33 8.09 -4.16 -1.67
C GLY A 33 7.58 -5.30 -0.79
N GLY A 34 8.28 -6.44 -0.80
CA GLY A 34 7.93 -7.61 0.01
C GLY A 34 7.96 -7.39 1.53
N LYS A 35 8.52 -6.26 2.01
CA LYS A 35 8.50 -5.88 3.43
C LYS A 35 7.23 -5.12 3.84
N GLY A 36 6.35 -4.80 2.89
CA GLY A 36 5.08 -4.12 3.15
C GLY A 36 5.16 -2.61 2.94
N ALA A 37 4.63 -1.82 3.87
CA ALA A 37 4.67 -0.36 3.80
C ALA A 37 4.72 0.26 5.19
N ILE A 38 5.14 1.51 5.26
CA ILE A 38 5.08 2.36 6.45
C ILE A 38 4.24 3.59 6.11
N ILE A 39 3.24 3.88 6.94
CA ILE A 39 2.43 5.10 6.87
C ILE A 39 2.83 5.96 8.05
N GLU A 40 3.29 7.18 7.79
CA GLU A 40 3.73 8.14 8.79
C GLU A 40 2.81 9.36 8.80
N GLU A 41 2.34 9.74 9.98
CA GLU A 41 1.48 10.91 10.20
C GLU A 41 1.83 11.55 11.55
N ASN A 42 2.19 12.83 11.54
CA ASN A 42 2.46 13.62 12.75
C ASN A 42 3.42 12.95 13.76
N GLY A 43 4.42 12.22 13.27
CA GLY A 43 5.39 11.48 14.08
C GLY A 43 4.95 10.08 14.52
N ASN A 44 3.69 9.70 14.26
CA ASN A 44 3.22 8.33 14.43
C ASN A 44 3.54 7.50 13.18
N SER A 45 3.80 6.21 13.38
CA SER A 45 4.15 5.28 12.30
C SER A 45 3.28 4.02 12.38
N ILE A 46 2.62 3.68 11.29
CA ILE A 46 1.81 2.48 11.13
C ILE A 46 2.52 1.56 10.14
N LYS A 47 2.97 0.40 10.63
CA LYS A 47 3.56 -0.64 9.80
C LYS A 47 2.46 -1.51 9.19
N ILE A 48 2.48 -1.66 7.88
CA ILE A 48 1.58 -2.52 7.11
C ILE A 48 2.39 -3.71 6.61
N LYS A 49 2.04 -4.92 7.04
CA LYS A 49 2.64 -6.14 6.49
C LYS A 49 2.19 -6.34 5.05
N ALA A 50 3.10 -6.75 4.17
CA ALA A 50 2.74 -7.18 2.81
C ALA A 50 1.73 -8.32 2.87
N ALA A 51 0.72 -8.30 2.01
CA ALA A 51 -0.18 -9.44 1.85
C ALA A 51 0.50 -10.52 1.01
N LYS A 52 0.33 -11.78 1.40
CA LYS A 52 0.93 -12.92 0.73
C LYS A 52 0.28 -13.13 -0.65
N ALA A 53 1.09 -13.03 -1.69
CA ALA A 53 0.74 -13.47 -3.04
C ALA A 53 0.85 -15.00 -3.15
N ARG A 54 0.10 -15.62 -4.05
CA ARG A 54 0.18 -17.06 -4.36
C ARG A 54 1.49 -17.42 -5.06
N LYS A 55 1.94 -16.52 -5.94
CA LYS A 55 3.18 -16.58 -6.71
C LYS A 55 3.60 -15.14 -6.99
N VAL A 56 4.87 -14.91 -7.28
CA VAL A 56 5.37 -13.61 -7.72
C VAL A 56 5.90 -13.81 -9.13
N ILE A 57 5.23 -13.21 -10.11
CA ILE A 57 5.58 -13.29 -11.55
C ILE A 57 6.27 -12.00 -11.99
N ASP A 58 5.62 -10.85 -11.78
CA ASP A 58 6.11 -9.55 -12.24
C ASP A 58 5.79 -8.48 -11.18
N PRO A 59 6.80 -7.80 -10.60
CA PRO A 59 6.54 -6.74 -9.62
C PRO A 59 6.01 -5.44 -10.26
N THR A 60 6.00 -5.34 -11.58
CA THR A 60 5.58 -4.14 -12.31
C THR A 60 4.11 -3.80 -12.00
N GLY A 61 3.84 -2.54 -11.65
CA GLY A 61 2.49 -2.08 -11.29
C GLY A 61 2.04 -2.39 -9.85
N ALA A 62 2.83 -3.10 -9.05
CA ALA A 62 2.50 -3.38 -7.65
C ALA A 62 2.29 -2.10 -6.83
N GLY A 63 3.10 -1.06 -7.09
CA GLY A 63 2.96 0.25 -6.44
C GLY A 63 1.69 0.99 -6.85
N ASP A 64 1.23 0.82 -8.09
CA ASP A 64 0.00 1.45 -8.58
C ASP A 64 -1.23 0.74 -8.00
N ALA A 65 -1.22 -0.59 -8.00
CA ALA A 65 -2.25 -1.40 -7.35
C ALA A 65 -2.32 -1.11 -5.84
N TRP A 66 -1.18 -0.94 -5.18
CA TRP A 66 -1.13 -0.54 -3.76
C TRP A 66 -1.81 0.81 -3.54
N ARG A 67 -1.46 1.83 -4.35
CA ARG A 67 -2.06 3.17 -4.30
C ARG A 67 -3.56 3.11 -4.55
N ALA A 68 -4.00 2.35 -5.55
CA ALA A 68 -5.42 2.18 -5.88
C ALA A 68 -6.20 1.56 -4.71
N GLY A 69 -5.68 0.48 -4.10
CA GLY A 69 -6.30 -0.15 -2.93
C GLY A 69 -6.34 0.77 -1.70
N PHE A 70 -5.28 1.56 -1.47
CA PHE A 70 -5.24 2.56 -0.40
C PHE A 70 -6.31 3.65 -0.61
N LEU A 71 -6.36 4.24 -1.81
CA LEU A 71 -7.32 5.30 -2.14
C LEU A 71 -8.76 4.81 -2.11
N ALA A 72 -9.01 3.57 -2.55
CA ALA A 72 -10.31 2.93 -2.42
C ALA A 72 -10.74 2.77 -0.95
N GLY A 73 -9.79 2.57 -0.04
CA GLY A 73 -10.07 2.53 1.40
C GLY A 73 -10.44 3.91 1.96
N ILE A 74 -9.71 4.94 1.54
CA ILE A 74 -9.97 6.34 1.92
C ILE A 74 -11.37 6.78 1.45
N GLU A 75 -11.71 6.49 0.19
CA GLU A 75 -13.03 6.80 -0.39
C GLU A 75 -14.18 6.17 0.43
N ARG A 76 -13.93 5.01 1.04
CA ARG A 76 -14.91 4.29 1.87
C ARG A 76 -14.90 4.69 3.35
N GLY A 77 -14.07 5.66 3.73
CA GLY A 77 -13.99 6.15 5.11
C GLY A 77 -13.31 5.19 6.09
N PHE A 78 -12.48 4.26 5.62
CA PHE A 78 -11.71 3.38 6.49
C PHE A 78 -10.53 4.11 7.16
N ASP A 79 -10.06 3.57 8.28
CA ASP A 79 -8.86 4.08 8.96
C ASP A 79 -7.58 3.84 8.13
N LEU A 80 -6.49 4.56 8.45
CA LEU A 80 -5.24 4.49 7.69
C LEU A 80 -4.64 3.08 7.65
N LYS A 81 -4.80 2.31 8.74
CA LYS A 81 -4.29 0.95 8.83
C LYS A 81 -5.02 0.04 7.83
N THR A 82 -6.35 0.08 7.82
CA THR A 82 -7.21 -0.65 6.90
C THR A 82 -6.96 -0.23 5.46
N CYS A 83 -6.81 1.08 5.20
CA CYS A 83 -6.44 1.58 3.87
C CYS A 83 -5.10 0.99 3.40
N GLY A 84 -4.08 1.00 4.26
CA GLY A 84 -2.78 0.39 3.95
C GLY A 84 -2.88 -1.11 3.68
N GLN A 85 -3.67 -1.82 4.48
CA GLN A 85 -3.93 -3.25 4.32
C GLN A 85 -4.68 -3.57 3.02
N MET A 86 -5.64 -2.74 2.61
CA MET A 86 -6.31 -2.84 1.31
C MET A 86 -5.32 -2.64 0.15
N GLY A 87 -4.44 -1.64 0.24
CA GLY A 87 -3.35 -1.45 -0.73
C GLY A 87 -2.45 -2.69 -0.83
N ALA A 88 -2.05 -3.26 0.30
CA ALA A 88 -1.22 -4.46 0.33
C ALA A 88 -1.89 -5.68 -0.32
N VAL A 89 -3.20 -5.87 -0.11
CA VAL A 89 -3.98 -6.94 -0.78
C VAL A 89 -4.07 -6.71 -2.28
N ALA A 90 -4.35 -5.48 -2.73
CA ALA A 90 -4.41 -5.15 -4.15
C ALA A 90 -3.05 -5.41 -4.84
N ALA A 91 -1.96 -4.96 -4.23
CA ALA A 91 -0.61 -5.21 -4.73
C ALA A 91 -0.28 -6.71 -4.83
N SER A 92 -0.74 -7.52 -3.88
CA SER A 92 -0.48 -8.97 -3.92
C SER A 92 -1.22 -9.70 -5.04
N PHE A 93 -2.31 -9.14 -5.58
CA PHE A 93 -2.92 -9.65 -6.81
C PHE A 93 -2.15 -9.19 -8.05
N ALA A 94 -1.69 -7.94 -8.05
CA ALA A 94 -0.95 -7.39 -9.19
C ALA A 94 0.32 -8.18 -9.50
N VAL A 95 1.09 -8.55 -8.48
CA VAL A 95 2.34 -9.28 -8.67
C VAL A 95 2.17 -10.75 -9.12
N GLU A 96 0.95 -11.27 -9.14
CA GLU A 96 0.67 -12.66 -9.53
C GLU A 96 0.60 -12.86 -11.06
N GLU A 97 0.52 -11.79 -11.86
CA GLU A 97 0.38 -11.86 -13.31
C GLU A 97 1.41 -10.97 -13.99
N TYR A 98 1.69 -11.22 -15.27
CA TYR A 98 2.61 -10.38 -16.07
C TYR A 98 1.93 -9.07 -16.49
N GLY A 99 2.65 -7.96 -16.38
CA GLY A 99 2.13 -6.63 -16.71
C GLY A 99 1.26 -6.00 -15.61
N THR A 100 0.76 -4.80 -15.87
CA THR A 100 0.20 -3.93 -14.80
C THR A 100 -1.29 -4.06 -14.58
N GLN A 101 -2.04 -4.66 -15.52
CA GLN A 101 -3.52 -4.66 -15.50
C GLN A 101 -4.14 -6.02 -15.85
N GLY A 102 -3.32 -7.06 -16.07
CA GLY A 102 -3.81 -8.39 -16.47
C GLY A 102 -4.44 -9.20 -15.33
N PHE A 103 -4.29 -8.78 -14.07
CA PHE A 103 -4.82 -9.47 -12.91
C PHE A 103 -6.32 -9.16 -12.70
N PHE A 104 -7.06 -10.14 -12.18
CA PHE A 104 -8.47 -9.99 -11.83
C PHE A 104 -8.76 -10.61 -10.48
N PHE A 105 -9.68 -10.01 -9.73
CA PHE A 105 -10.24 -10.58 -8.51
C PHE A 105 -11.68 -10.14 -8.30
N THR A 106 -12.46 -10.97 -7.64
CA THR A 106 -13.79 -10.61 -7.14
C THR A 106 -13.72 -9.96 -5.77
N LYS A 107 -14.79 -9.27 -5.35
CA LYS A 107 -14.91 -8.75 -3.97
C LYS A 107 -14.74 -9.85 -2.92
N ILE A 108 -15.27 -11.05 -3.17
CA ILE A 108 -15.14 -12.20 -2.26
C ILE A 108 -13.67 -12.63 -2.15
N GLN A 109 -12.96 -12.76 -3.26
CA GLN A 109 -11.53 -13.11 -3.26
C GLN A 109 -10.69 -12.07 -2.52
N PHE A 110 -10.99 -10.77 -2.71
CA PHE A 110 -10.32 -9.69 -2.01
C PHE A 110 -10.55 -9.77 -0.48
N LYS A 111 -11.81 -9.90 -0.03
CA LYS A 111 -12.14 -10.06 1.39
C LYS A 111 -11.49 -11.29 2.01
N ASN A 112 -11.48 -12.41 1.30
CA ASN A 112 -10.84 -13.64 1.77
C ASN A 112 -9.35 -13.46 1.96
N ARG A 113 -8.65 -12.85 0.99
CA ARG A 113 -7.21 -12.59 1.09
C ARG A 113 -6.90 -11.61 2.21
N TYR A 114 -7.71 -10.57 2.38
CA TYR A 114 -7.59 -9.64 3.50
C TYR A 114 -7.69 -10.37 4.85
N ARG A 115 -8.74 -11.20 5.03
CA ARG A 115 -8.95 -11.97 6.25
C ARG A 115 -7.79 -12.93 6.56
N GLN A 116 -7.26 -13.60 5.52
CA GLN A 116 -6.12 -14.52 5.66
C GLN A 116 -4.83 -13.82 6.11
N ASN A 117 -4.63 -12.56 5.74
CA ASN A 117 -3.39 -11.83 6.04
C ASN A 117 -3.47 -11.01 7.34
N TYR A 118 -4.65 -10.54 7.71
CA TYR A 118 -4.81 -9.59 8.82
C TYR A 118 -5.76 -10.05 9.93
N HIS A 119 -6.35 -11.25 9.80
CA HIS A 119 -7.24 -11.86 10.78
C HIS A 119 -8.42 -10.97 11.20
N SER A 120 -8.85 -10.08 10.30
CA SER A 120 -9.98 -9.17 10.49
C SER A 120 -10.92 -9.19 9.28
N MET A 121 -12.18 -8.82 9.51
CA MET A 121 -13.19 -8.71 8.46
C MET A 121 -13.10 -7.35 7.77
N LEU A 122 -13.31 -7.34 6.46
CA LEU A 122 -13.38 -6.12 5.66
C LEU A 122 -14.78 -5.97 5.06
N ASN A 123 -15.48 -4.92 5.46
CA ASN A 123 -16.86 -4.65 5.05
C ASN A 123 -16.90 -3.81 3.76
N LEU A 124 -16.56 -4.43 2.61
CA LEU A 124 -16.72 -3.87 1.24
C LEU A 124 -18.10 -4.11 0.61
#